data_AF-A0A0F2DVU1-F1
#
_entry.id   AF-A0A0F2DVU1-F1
#
_cell.length_a   1.000
_cell.length_b   1.000
_cell.length_c   1.000
_cell.angle_alpha   90.00
_cell.angle_beta   90.00
_cell.angle_gamma   90.00
#
_symmetry.space_group_name_H-M   'P 1'
#
loop_
_entity.id
_entity.type
_entity.pdbx_description
1 polymer ?
#
loop_
_entity_poly.entity_id
_entity_poly.type
_entity_poly.pdbx_seq_one_letter_code
_entity_poly.pdbx_strand_id
1 'polypeptide(L)'
;MKKNKRYSNTKKNLSRRESFHIWLDSHKFLGFFLVLGLILAIGLSLNLIFESLPIPSPYRDINYSFPLYLNLFCLVYRLFDYWFLDLSGARMTIKRYADLFIYLNSIGLVAHLFIGVGGKNSKGILPSLLSLDHRYIWFPILTYITFFLVATLIILISKYIKKKRS
;
A
#
# COMPACT_ATOMS: atom_id res chain seq x y z
N MET A 1 -56.29 -20.52 19.94
CA MET A 1 -55.40 -20.90 18.81
C MET A 1 -53.99 -20.36 19.08
N LYS A 2 -53.05 -21.20 19.55
CA LYS A 2 -51.67 -20.79 19.89
C LYS A 2 -50.86 -20.65 18.59
N LYS A 3 -50.39 -19.43 18.28
CA LYS A 3 -49.46 -19.19 17.17
C LYS A 3 -48.05 -19.61 17.59
N ASN A 4 -47.59 -20.75 17.08
CA ASN A 4 -46.19 -21.17 17.22
C ASN A 4 -45.30 -20.22 16.39
N LYS A 5 -44.52 -19.36 17.06
CA LYS A 5 -43.43 -18.62 16.42
C LYS A 5 -42.33 -19.62 16.07
N ARG A 6 -42.25 -20.01 14.81
CA ARG A 6 -41.13 -20.77 14.26
C ARG A 6 -39.93 -19.82 14.12
N TYR A 7 -39.04 -19.79 15.10
CA TYR A 7 -37.73 -19.18 14.94
C TYR A 7 -36.90 -20.09 14.03
N SER A 8 -36.76 -19.73 12.76
CA SER A 8 -35.83 -20.40 11.85
C SER A 8 -34.41 -19.96 12.17
N ASN A 9 -33.77 -20.64 13.13
CA ASN A 9 -32.32 -20.57 13.32
C ASN A 9 -31.63 -21.36 12.20
N THR A 10 -31.59 -20.80 10.99
CA THR A 10 -30.69 -21.28 9.95
C THR A 10 -29.30 -20.79 10.33
N LYS A 11 -28.55 -21.59 11.08
CA LYS A 11 -27.13 -21.36 11.39
C LYS A 11 -26.37 -21.48 10.06
N LYS A 12 -26.30 -20.37 9.32
CA LYS A 12 -25.57 -20.27 8.06
C LYS A 12 -24.10 -20.56 8.39
N ASN A 13 -23.51 -21.59 7.78
CA ASN A 13 -22.08 -21.86 7.94
C ASN A 13 -21.32 -20.65 7.37
N LEU A 14 -20.87 -19.77 8.26
CA LEU A 14 -20.05 -18.62 7.93
C LEU A 14 -18.75 -19.14 7.31
N SER A 15 -18.33 -18.52 6.21
CA SER A 15 -17.02 -18.80 5.64
C SER A 15 -15.92 -18.55 6.68
N ARG A 16 -14.77 -19.22 6.54
CA ARG A 16 -13.64 -19.06 7.48
C ARG A 16 -13.24 -17.58 7.64
N ARG A 17 -13.33 -16.81 6.54
CA ARG A 17 -13.11 -15.35 6.57
C ARG A 17 -14.15 -14.64 7.43
N GLU A 18 -15.44 -14.83 7.16
CA GLU A 18 -16.51 -14.16 7.92
C GLU A 18 -16.45 -14.47 9.43
N SER A 19 -16.14 -15.72 9.80
CA SER A 19 -15.98 -16.11 11.20
C SER A 19 -14.79 -15.40 11.87
N PHE A 20 -13.66 -15.32 11.16
CA PHE A 20 -12.48 -14.59 11.63
C PHE A 20 -12.76 -13.09 11.76
N HIS A 21 -13.54 -12.51 10.86
CA HIS A 21 -13.94 -11.10 10.92
C HIS A 21 -14.80 -10.79 12.14
N ILE A 22 -15.82 -11.60 12.44
CA ILE A 22 -16.66 -11.42 13.64
C ILE A 22 -15.81 -11.48 14.91
N TRP A 23 -14.84 -12.39 14.93
CA TRP A 23 -13.91 -12.52 16.04
C TRP A 23 -12.98 -11.29 16.17
N LEU A 24 -12.44 -10.78 15.06
CA LEU A 24 -11.58 -9.60 15.03
C LEU A 24 -12.33 -8.31 15.40
N ASP A 25 -13.57 -8.14 14.95
CA ASP A 25 -14.42 -6.99 15.30
C ASP A 25 -14.81 -7.00 16.79
N SER A 26 -14.99 -8.21 17.35
CA SER A 26 -15.18 -8.37 18.79
C SER A 26 -13.93 -8.00 19.60
N HIS A 27 -12.74 -8.04 18.98
CA HIS A 27 -11.43 -7.85 19.64
C HIS A 27 -10.63 -6.73 18.95
N LYS A 28 -11.19 -5.52 18.92
CA LYS A 28 -10.60 -4.34 18.25
C LYS A 28 -9.16 -4.03 18.67
N PHE A 29 -8.82 -4.27 19.93
CA PHE A 29 -7.45 -4.11 20.44
C PHE A 29 -6.47 -5.08 19.77
N LEU A 30 -6.85 -6.35 19.60
CA LEU A 30 -6.02 -7.34 18.92
C LEU A 30 -5.93 -7.06 17.42
N GLY A 31 -7.03 -6.59 16.81
CA GLY A 31 -7.03 -6.11 15.43
C GLY A 31 -6.02 -4.99 15.19
N PHE A 32 -5.90 -4.04 16.13
CA PHE A 32 -4.89 -2.99 16.07
C PHE A 32 -3.45 -3.54 16.10
N PHE A 33 -3.14 -4.46 17.02
CA PHE A 33 -1.81 -5.09 17.07
C PHE A 33 -1.48 -5.89 15.82
N LEU A 34 -2.49 -6.52 15.19
CA LEU A 34 -2.29 -7.28 13.97
C LEU A 34 -1.95 -6.35 12.79
N VAL A 35 -2.65 -5.23 12.66
CA VAL A 35 -2.32 -4.21 11.64
C VAL A 35 -0.96 -3.57 11.90
N LEU A 36 -0.65 -3.22 13.16
CA LEU A 36 0.64 -2.63 13.53
C LEU A 36 1.80 -3.61 13.29
N GLY A 37 1.69 -4.84 13.79
CA GLY A 37 2.67 -5.89 13.61
C GLY A 37 2.90 -6.22 12.14
N LEU A 38 1.86 -6.15 11.32
CA LEU A 38 1.99 -6.30 9.87
C LEU A 38 2.76 -5.14 9.24
N ILE A 39 2.42 -3.89 9.55
CA ILE A 39 3.15 -2.73 9.01
C ILE A 39 4.65 -2.83 9.34
N LEU A 40 4.96 -3.20 10.59
CA LEU A 40 6.32 -3.46 11.05
C LEU A 40 6.98 -4.63 10.29
N ALA A 41 6.29 -5.75 10.15
CA ALA A 41 6.79 -6.93 9.45
C ALA A 41 7.04 -6.64 7.97
N ILE A 42 6.15 -5.92 7.29
CA ILE A 42 6.32 -5.50 5.90
C ILE A 42 7.54 -4.60 5.78
N GLY A 43 7.65 -3.60 6.65
CA GLY A 43 8.79 -2.68 6.62
C GLY A 43 10.13 -3.41 6.80
N LEU A 44 10.21 -4.31 7.79
CA LEU A 44 11.39 -5.13 8.03
C LEU A 44 11.69 -6.08 6.87
N SER A 45 10.67 -6.75 6.34
CA SER A 45 10.80 -7.69 5.23
C SER A 45 11.29 -6.98 3.96
N LEU A 46 10.74 -5.81 3.66
CA LEU A 46 11.21 -5.00 2.54
C LEU A 46 12.67 -4.61 2.72
N ASN A 47 13.09 -4.19 3.91
CA ASN A 47 14.49 -3.84 4.15
C ASN A 47 15.44 -5.03 3.87
N LEU A 48 15.09 -6.24 4.33
CA LEU A 48 15.85 -7.46 4.06
C LEU A 48 15.87 -7.83 2.56
N ILE A 49 14.74 -7.66 1.88
CA ILE A 49 14.67 -7.87 0.42
C ILE A 49 15.57 -6.87 -0.30
N PHE A 50 15.59 -5.61 0.13
CA PHE A 50 16.45 -4.58 -0.47
C PHE A 50 17.94 -4.85 -0.24
N GLU A 51 18.32 -5.35 0.93
CA GLU A 51 19.70 -5.73 1.20
C GLU A 51 20.18 -6.89 0.31
N SER A 52 19.27 -7.82 -0.02
CA SER A 52 19.55 -9.01 -0.85
C SER A 52 19.42 -8.78 -2.36
N LEU A 53 18.80 -7.69 -2.80
CA LEU A 53 18.72 -7.33 -4.22
C LEU A 53 20.13 -7.02 -4.77
N PRO A 54 20.46 -7.47 -6.01
CA PRO A 54 21.75 -7.22 -6.65
C PRO A 54 21.83 -5.79 -7.20
N ILE A 55 21.57 -4.81 -6.34
CA ILE A 55 21.54 -3.39 -6.65
C ILE A 55 22.83 -2.75 -6.11
N PRO A 56 23.46 -1.84 -6.88
CA PRO A 56 24.63 -1.10 -6.42
C PRO A 56 24.39 -0.42 -5.05
N SER A 57 25.41 -0.47 -4.19
CA SER A 57 25.37 0.13 -2.84
C SER A 57 24.77 1.55 -2.76
N PRO A 58 25.06 2.51 -3.65
CA PRO A 58 24.48 3.85 -3.55
C PRO A 58 22.94 3.86 -3.69
N TYR A 59 22.35 2.92 -4.44
CA TYR A 59 20.89 2.86 -4.58
C TYR A 59 20.21 2.06 -3.47
N ARG A 60 20.95 1.33 -2.64
CA ARG A 60 20.42 0.67 -1.43
C ARG A 60 20.19 1.65 -0.28
N ASP A 61 20.80 2.82 -0.34
CA ASP A 61 20.50 3.89 0.60
C ASP A 61 19.02 4.29 0.43
N ILE A 62 18.31 4.39 1.57
CA ILE A 62 16.91 4.78 1.64
C ILE A 62 16.68 6.11 0.93
N ASN A 63 17.70 6.96 0.86
CA ASN A 63 17.66 8.25 0.20
C ASN A 63 17.37 8.16 -1.30
N TYR A 64 17.94 7.19 -1.98
CA TYR A 64 17.70 6.97 -3.41
C TYR A 64 16.56 5.98 -3.65
N SER A 65 16.37 5.02 -2.74
CA SER A 65 15.37 3.96 -2.86
C SER A 65 14.01 4.31 -2.27
N PHE A 66 13.83 5.44 -1.59
CA PHE A 66 12.55 5.89 -1.01
C PHE A 66 11.34 5.70 -1.93
N PRO A 67 11.35 6.17 -3.20
CA PRO A 67 10.23 5.91 -4.11
C PRO A 67 9.98 4.42 -4.34
N LEU A 68 11.04 3.61 -4.49
CA LEU A 68 10.90 2.18 -4.68
C LEU A 68 10.31 1.51 -3.42
N TYR A 69 10.79 1.91 -2.24
CA TYR A 69 10.34 1.41 -0.95
C TYR A 69 8.86 1.76 -0.72
N LEU A 70 8.47 3.01 -0.94
CA LEU A 70 7.09 3.48 -0.79
C LEU A 70 6.12 2.73 -1.73
N ASN A 71 6.54 2.49 -2.98
CA ASN A 71 5.74 1.75 -3.94
C ASN A 71 5.61 0.26 -3.59
N LEU A 72 6.70 -0.39 -3.15
CA LEU A 72 6.67 -1.79 -2.71
C LEU A 72 5.84 -1.95 -1.43
N PHE A 73 6.00 -1.05 -0.47
CA PHE A 73 5.16 -1.00 0.73
C PHE A 73 3.68 -0.88 0.37
N CYS A 74 3.34 0.03 -0.52
CA CYS A 74 1.98 0.18 -1.05
C CYS A 74 1.47 -1.11 -1.70
N LEU A 75 2.28 -1.77 -2.52
CA LEU A 75 1.93 -3.00 -3.21
C LEU A 75 1.60 -4.13 -2.22
N VAL A 76 2.48 -4.35 -1.23
CA VAL A 76 2.30 -5.38 -0.20
C VAL A 76 1.11 -5.04 0.70
N TYR A 77 1.00 -3.79 1.14
CA TYR A 77 -0.13 -3.31 1.94
C TYR A 77 -1.45 -3.55 1.21
N ARG A 78 -1.51 -3.29 -0.10
CA ARG A 78 -2.73 -3.47 -0.88
C ARG A 78 -3.07 -4.93 -1.13
N LEU A 79 -2.08 -5.79 -1.30
CA LEU A 79 -2.28 -7.24 -1.36
C LEU A 79 -2.87 -7.75 -0.03
N PHE A 80 -2.35 -7.24 1.09
CA PHE A 80 -2.89 -7.54 2.41
C PHE A 80 -4.30 -6.98 2.59
N ASP A 81 -4.55 -5.71 2.23
CA ASP A 81 -5.85 -5.06 2.31
C ASP A 81 -6.91 -5.88 1.56
N TYR A 82 -6.58 -6.35 0.36
CA TYR A 82 -7.42 -7.27 -0.42
C TYR A 82 -7.63 -8.65 0.26
N TRP A 83 -6.60 -9.20 0.92
CA TRP A 83 -6.68 -10.52 1.53
C TRP A 83 -7.32 -10.54 2.93
N PHE A 84 -7.22 -9.43 3.66
CA PHE A 84 -7.47 -9.37 5.10
C PHE A 84 -8.43 -8.24 5.51
N LEU A 85 -8.39 -7.09 4.84
CA LEU A 85 -9.17 -5.89 5.18
C LEU A 85 -10.32 -5.59 4.19
N ASP A 86 -10.65 -6.47 3.24
CA ASP A 86 -11.83 -6.31 2.36
C ASP A 86 -13.14 -6.47 3.18
N LEU A 87 -13.34 -5.52 4.10
CA LEU A 87 -14.35 -5.35 5.13
C LEU A 87 -15.70 -4.90 4.57
N SER A 88 -15.75 -4.45 3.32
CA SER A 88 -16.98 -3.87 2.75
C SER A 88 -17.58 -4.68 1.60
N GLY A 89 -16.97 -5.81 1.22
CA GLY A 89 -17.35 -6.57 0.02
C GLY A 89 -17.27 -5.73 -1.28
N ALA A 90 -16.66 -4.55 -1.23
CA ALA A 90 -16.52 -3.67 -2.39
C ALA A 90 -15.32 -4.14 -3.19
N ARG A 91 -15.57 -5.11 -4.07
CA ARG A 91 -14.63 -5.64 -5.06
C ARG A 91 -13.58 -4.60 -5.41
N MET A 92 -12.36 -4.87 -4.99
CA MET A 92 -11.21 -4.04 -5.30
C MET A 92 -11.09 -3.92 -6.81
N THR A 93 -11.35 -2.72 -7.32
CA THR A 93 -11.22 -2.45 -8.75
C THR A 93 -9.79 -2.07 -9.05
N ILE A 94 -9.28 -2.54 -10.19
CA ILE A 94 -7.96 -2.18 -10.72
C ILE A 94 -7.79 -0.64 -10.78
N LYS A 95 -8.87 0.10 -11.01
CA LYS A 95 -8.89 1.56 -10.92
C LYS A 95 -8.58 2.08 -9.51
N ARG A 96 -9.27 1.57 -8.47
CA ARG A 96 -9.05 1.95 -7.07
C ARG A 96 -7.65 1.57 -6.57
N TYR A 97 -7.04 0.55 -7.18
CA TYR A 97 -5.63 0.20 -6.97
C TYR A 97 -4.70 1.30 -7.54
N ALA A 98 -4.89 1.65 -8.81
CA ALA A 98 -4.08 2.67 -9.47
C ALA A 98 -4.25 4.09 -8.88
N ASP A 99 -5.47 4.46 -8.48
CA ASP A 99 -5.74 5.75 -7.82
C ASP A 99 -4.92 5.92 -6.53
N LEU A 100 -4.80 4.84 -5.74
CA LEU A 100 -4.01 4.83 -4.49
C LEU A 100 -2.51 4.96 -4.79
N PHE A 101 -2.01 4.29 -5.84
CA PHE A 101 -0.63 4.45 -6.30
C PHE A 101 -0.33 5.89 -6.71
N ILE A 102 -1.19 6.53 -7.50
CA ILE A 102 -1.01 7.93 -7.89
C ILE A 102 -1.00 8.84 -6.67
N TYR A 103 -1.94 8.64 -5.74
CA TYR A 103 -2.05 9.45 -4.52
C TYR A 103 -0.79 9.36 -3.66
N LEU A 104 -0.33 8.14 -3.33
CA LEU A 104 0.85 7.93 -2.52
C LEU A 104 2.13 8.42 -3.21
N ASN A 105 2.29 8.17 -4.51
CA ASN A 105 3.44 8.69 -5.26
C ASN A 105 3.44 10.21 -5.32
N SER A 106 2.27 10.86 -5.42
CA SER A 106 2.17 12.32 -5.44
C SER A 106 2.61 12.94 -4.12
N ILE A 107 2.07 12.44 -3.00
CA ILE A 107 2.46 12.92 -1.67
C ILE A 107 3.92 12.57 -1.38
N GLY A 108 4.33 11.34 -1.70
CA GLY A 108 5.70 10.89 -1.53
C GLY A 108 6.70 11.73 -2.32
N LEU A 109 6.38 12.09 -3.56
CA LEU A 109 7.21 12.96 -4.39
C LEU A 109 7.32 14.37 -3.80
N VAL A 110 6.20 14.97 -3.39
CA VAL A 110 6.21 16.31 -2.77
C VAL A 110 7.02 16.31 -1.47
N ALA A 111 6.81 15.32 -0.60
CA ALA A 111 7.55 15.19 0.65
C ALA A 111 9.06 15.01 0.39
N HIS A 112 9.42 14.16 -0.58
CA HIS A 112 10.81 13.87 -0.93
C HIS A 112 11.50 15.06 -1.63
N LEU A 113 10.78 15.85 -2.43
CA LEU A 113 11.29 17.04 -3.11
C LEU A 113 11.55 18.21 -2.15
N PHE A 114 10.58 18.54 -1.30
CA PHE A 114 10.59 19.81 -0.55
C PHE A 114 11.16 19.69 0.85
N ILE A 115 10.85 18.61 1.54
CA ILE A 115 11.15 18.51 2.97
C ILE A 115 12.50 17.79 3.15
N GLY A 116 12.77 16.75 2.34
CA GLY A 116 13.54 15.63 2.88
C GLY A 116 12.78 15.05 4.09
N VAL A 117 12.91 13.79 4.46
CA VAL A 117 12.23 13.32 5.70
C VAL A 117 13.02 13.76 6.94
N GLY A 118 13.31 15.07 7.05
CA GLY A 118 14.03 15.69 8.15
C GLY A 118 14.19 17.19 7.95
N GLY A 119 13.65 17.96 8.91
CA GLY A 119 13.63 19.43 8.84
C GLY A 119 15.01 20.07 8.84
N LYS A 120 15.05 21.35 8.42
CA LYS A 120 16.25 22.20 8.27
C LYS A 120 17.24 22.23 9.46
N ASN A 121 16.81 21.79 10.64
CA ASN A 121 17.59 21.81 11.90
C ASN A 121 17.85 20.43 12.50
N SER A 122 17.35 19.34 11.90
CA SER A 122 17.72 17.98 12.28
C SER A 122 18.65 17.42 11.21
N LYS A 123 19.66 16.65 11.61
CA LYS A 123 20.31 15.72 10.69
C LYS A 123 19.21 14.78 10.18
N GLY A 124 18.60 15.13 9.06
CA GLY A 124 17.37 14.52 8.59
C GLY A 124 17.56 13.04 8.28
N ILE A 125 16.53 12.23 8.53
CA ILE A 125 16.52 10.79 8.24
C ILE A 125 16.63 10.56 6.72
N LEU A 126 16.18 11.53 5.92
CA LEU A 126 16.33 11.58 4.47
C LEU A 126 16.65 13.02 4.02
N PRO A 127 17.72 13.27 3.25
CA PRO A 127 17.96 14.54 2.59
C PRO A 127 16.90 14.77 1.50
N SER A 128 16.70 16.02 1.10
CA SER A 128 15.78 16.33 -0.01
C SER A 128 16.36 15.81 -1.32
N LEU A 129 15.48 15.49 -2.27
CA LEU A 129 15.91 14.98 -3.58
C LEU A 129 16.85 15.95 -4.29
N LEU A 130 16.71 17.26 -4.05
CA LEU A 130 17.56 18.31 -4.59
C LEU A 130 18.95 18.41 -3.95
N SER A 131 19.12 17.88 -2.73
CA SER A 131 20.42 17.86 -2.04
C SER A 131 21.17 16.53 -2.21
N LEU A 132 20.63 15.60 -3.00
CA LEU A 132 21.27 14.31 -3.31
C LEU A 132 22.40 14.47 -4.34
N ASP A 133 23.31 13.49 -4.38
CA ASP A 133 24.38 13.48 -5.39
C ASP A 133 23.74 13.37 -6.79
N HIS A 134 24.08 14.33 -7.64
CA HIS A 134 23.54 14.44 -9.00
C HIS A 134 23.86 13.21 -9.85
N ARG A 135 24.89 12.42 -9.51
CA ARG A 135 25.21 11.16 -10.19
C ARG A 135 24.14 10.08 -10.01
N TYR A 136 23.40 10.11 -8.91
CA TYR A 136 22.46 9.05 -8.53
C TYR A 136 21.01 9.55 -8.44
N ILE A 137 20.77 10.86 -8.56
CA ILE A 137 19.43 11.48 -8.53
C ILE A 137 18.47 10.94 -9.60
N TRP A 138 18.99 10.44 -10.72
CA TRP A 138 18.18 9.90 -11.82
C TRP A 138 17.38 8.66 -11.38
N PHE A 139 17.89 7.86 -10.44
CA PHE A 139 17.25 6.63 -9.98
C PHE A 139 15.89 6.89 -9.29
N PRO A 140 15.80 7.73 -8.23
CA PRO A 140 14.51 8.03 -7.63
C PRO A 140 13.55 8.73 -8.61
N ILE A 141 14.05 9.63 -9.47
CA ILE A 141 13.24 10.29 -10.50
C ILE A 141 12.63 9.26 -11.46
N LEU A 142 13.47 8.38 -12.02
CA LEU A 142 13.02 7.35 -12.95
C LEU A 142 12.01 6.41 -12.29
N THR A 143 12.22 6.09 -11.02
CA THR A 143 11.31 5.26 -10.24
C THR A 143 9.92 5.91 -10.12
N TYR A 144 9.85 7.18 -9.70
CA TYR A 144 8.58 7.91 -9.65
C TYR A 144 7.88 7.94 -11.01
N ILE A 145 8.60 8.30 -12.08
CA ILE A 145 8.04 8.36 -13.44
C ILE A 145 7.46 7.00 -13.85
N THR A 146 8.19 5.91 -13.59
CA THR A 146 7.75 4.56 -13.93
C THR A 146 6.45 4.20 -13.23
N PHE A 147 6.35 4.42 -11.91
CA PHE A 147 5.14 4.09 -11.15
C PHE A 147 3.95 5.00 -11.51
N PHE A 148 4.19 6.29 -11.78
CA PHE A 148 3.15 7.18 -12.30
C PHE A 148 2.63 6.71 -13.65
N LEU A 149 3.51 6.40 -14.60
CA LEU A 149 3.14 5.92 -15.93
C LEU A 149 2.33 4.64 -15.86
N VAL A 150 2.77 3.67 -15.06
CA VAL A 150 2.06 2.39 -14.86
C VAL A 150 0.66 2.66 -14.30
N ALA A 151 0.53 3.47 -13.26
CA ALA A 151 -0.77 3.75 -12.66
C ALA A 151 -1.70 4.51 -13.61
N THR A 152 -1.19 5.51 -14.32
CA THR A 152 -1.97 6.26 -15.34
C THR A 152 -2.42 5.34 -16.47
N LEU A 153 -1.55 4.45 -16.97
CA LEU A 153 -1.89 3.50 -18.02
C LEU A 153 -2.99 2.54 -17.57
N ILE A 154 -2.91 2.03 -16.34
CA ILE A 154 -3.94 1.17 -15.75
C ILE A 154 -5.32 1.88 -15.72
N ILE A 155 -5.35 3.15 -15.32
CA ILE A 155 -6.60 3.94 -15.30
C ILE A 155 -7.12 4.16 -16.72
N LEU A 156 -6.24 4.49 -17.67
CA LEU A 156 -6.61 4.72 -19.06
C LEU A 156 -7.18 3.47 -19.72
N ILE A 157 -6.52 2.32 -19.54
CA ILE A 157 -7.02 1.01 -20.01
C ILE A 157 -8.36 0.69 -19.36
N SER A 158 -8.49 0.89 -18.04
CA SER A 158 -9.75 0.66 -17.32
C SER A 158 -10.89 1.52 -17.89
N LYS A 159 -10.61 2.78 -18.23
CA LYS A 159 -11.57 3.71 -18.83
C LYS A 159 -11.93 3.28 -20.26
N TYR A 160 -10.96 2.85 -21.05
CA TYR A 160 -11.17 2.35 -22.41
C TYR A 160 -12.04 1.09 -22.43
N ILE A 161 -11.74 0.10 -21.58
CA ILE A 161 -12.54 -1.13 -21.44
C ILE A 161 -13.97 -0.80 -21.02
N LYS A 162 -14.14 0.10 -20.04
CA LYS A 162 -15.48 0.53 -19.60
C LYS A 162 -16.26 1.20 -20.74
N LYS A 163 -15.60 2.02 -21.56
CA LYS A 163 -16.23 2.68 -22.73
C LYS A 163 -16.61 1.68 -23.82
N LYS A 164 -15.80 0.63 -24.06
CA LYS A 164 -16.10 -0.42 -25.06
C LYS A 164 -17.23 -1.35 -24.62
N ARG A 165 -17.43 -1.51 -23.31
CA ARG A 165 -18.48 -2.36 -22.72
C ARG A 165 -19.84 -1.65 -22.58
N SER A 166 -19.85 -0.32 -22.64
CA SER A 166 -21.05 0.52 -22.64
C SER A 166 -21.57 0.73 -24.05
#